data_AF-A0A5D0RPP9-F1
#
_entry.id   AF-A0A5D0RPP9-F1
#
_cell.length_a   1.000
_cell.length_b   1.000
_cell.length_c   1.000
_cell.angle_alpha   90.00
_cell.angle_beta   90.00
_cell.angle_gamma   90.00
#
_symmetry.space_group_name_H-M   'P 1'
#
loop_
_entity.id
_entity.type
_entity.pdbx_description
1 polymer ?
#
loop_
_entity_poly.entity_id
_entity_poly.type
_entity_poly.pdbx_seq_one_letter_code
_entity_poly.pdbx_strand_id
1 'polypeptide(L)'
;MMRAATTAHRMPGARGYALPGGVWVVSALMAGASVAGSLADDGWTSALTKTVRDTDSGARAAVSYFPEIVTGGEERFIDENGEEARLHWDGVKGVFEVEFIEASGLAPADTLLFVRGAITAVCPSVDADALSGVRVEHAEPGLYRVDAQCPAVDAEWWQ
;
A
#
# COMPACT_ATOMS: atom_id res chain seq x y z
N MET A 1 -2.76 66.00 -4.64
CA MET A 1 -1.73 65.08 -5.17
C MET A 1 -1.71 63.82 -4.30
N MET A 2 -1.88 62.65 -4.93
CA MET A 2 -1.43 61.29 -4.58
C MET A 2 -1.57 60.71 -3.14
N ARG A 3 -2.41 59.64 -3.03
CA ARG A 3 -2.18 58.24 -2.54
C ARG A 3 -1.33 58.02 -1.26
N ALA A 4 -1.59 57.05 -0.36
CA ALA A 4 -2.46 55.87 -0.30
C ALA A 4 -2.42 55.22 1.11
N ALA A 5 -3.34 54.27 1.32
CA ALA A 5 -3.16 52.96 2.00
C ALA A 5 -2.94 52.93 3.53
N THR A 6 -3.34 51.92 4.30
CA THR A 6 -4.25 50.77 4.16
C THR A 6 -4.42 50.20 5.58
N THR A 7 -5.65 49.84 5.91
CA THR A 7 -6.09 49.14 7.13
C THR A 7 -5.44 47.77 7.30
N ALA A 8 -5.11 47.37 8.53
CA ALA A 8 -5.08 45.95 8.90
C ALA A 8 -5.53 45.74 10.35
N HIS A 9 -6.61 44.97 10.48
CA HIS A 9 -7.25 44.56 11.72
C HIS A 9 -6.55 43.34 12.36
N ARG A 10 -6.55 43.39 13.69
CA ARG A 10 -6.64 42.31 14.69
C ARG A 10 -7.24 40.97 14.19
N MET A 11 -6.62 39.84 14.54
CA MET A 11 -7.19 38.77 15.42
C MET A 11 -6.35 37.46 15.38
N PRO A 12 -6.47 36.60 16.42
CA PRO A 12 -5.60 35.47 16.73
C PRO A 12 -6.10 34.13 16.15
N GLY A 13 -5.27 33.08 16.21
CA GLY A 13 -5.73 31.71 15.96
C GLY A 13 -4.62 30.67 16.04
N ALA A 14 -4.49 30.02 17.20
CA ALA A 14 -3.90 28.69 17.26
C ALA A 14 -4.79 27.74 16.46
N ARG A 15 -4.26 27.12 15.41
CA ARG A 15 -4.93 26.10 14.62
C ARG A 15 -4.20 24.77 14.80
N GLY A 16 -4.96 23.77 15.19
CA GLY A 16 -4.53 22.37 15.21
C GLY A 16 -4.12 21.90 13.82
N TYR A 17 -3.20 20.95 13.79
CA TYR A 17 -2.75 20.29 12.58
C TYR A 17 -3.82 19.28 12.15
N ALA A 18 -4.61 19.67 11.15
CA ALA A 18 -5.45 18.76 10.37
C ALA A 18 -4.64 18.32 9.15
N LEU A 19 -4.37 17.03 9.03
CA LEU A 19 -3.88 16.45 7.78
C LEU A 19 -5.00 16.56 6.73
N PRO A 20 -4.73 17.08 5.52
CA PRO A 20 -5.70 17.11 4.44
C PRO A 20 -5.77 15.72 3.78
N GLY A 21 -6.96 15.14 3.69
CA GLY A 21 -7.20 13.88 2.98
C GLY A 21 -8.08 12.93 3.78
N GLY A 22 -9.39 13.12 3.70
CA GLY A 22 -10.38 12.30 4.39
C GLY A 22 -10.54 10.94 3.73
N VAL A 23 -9.65 10.00 4.05
CA VAL A 23 -9.81 8.59 3.69
C VAL A 23 -10.78 7.93 4.68
N TRP A 24 -11.89 7.36 4.19
CA TRP A 24 -12.86 6.66 5.01
C TRP A 24 -12.87 5.16 4.66
N VAL A 25 -12.79 4.31 5.69
CA VAL A 25 -12.88 2.85 5.56
C VAL A 25 -14.37 2.46 5.58
N VAL A 26 -14.83 1.77 4.55
CA VAL A 26 -16.19 1.21 4.50
C VAL A 26 -16.05 -0.30 4.32
N SER A 27 -16.57 -1.09 5.26
CA SER A 27 -16.55 -2.56 5.12
C SER A 27 -17.66 -3.01 4.18
N ALA A 28 -17.31 -3.57 3.04
CA ALA A 28 -18.23 -4.31 2.18
C ALA A 28 -17.53 -5.56 1.65
N LEU A 29 -18.15 -6.73 1.86
CA LEU A 29 -17.78 -7.96 1.18
C LEU A 29 -18.17 -7.86 -0.29
N MET A 30 -17.23 -8.05 -1.22
CA MET A 30 -17.50 -8.28 -2.64
C MET A 30 -16.53 -9.31 -3.22
N ALA A 31 -17.01 -10.07 -4.21
CA ALA A 31 -16.38 -11.25 -4.78
C ALA A 31 -15.80 -10.99 -6.19
N GLY A 32 -14.50 -11.31 -6.35
CA GLY A 32 -13.80 -12.04 -7.43
C GLY A 32 -13.79 -11.59 -8.90
N ALA A 33 -12.57 -11.42 -9.47
CA ALA A 33 -12.07 -11.98 -10.76
C ALA A 33 -10.54 -11.74 -10.98
N SER A 34 -9.82 -12.63 -11.70
CA SER A 34 -8.32 -12.73 -11.80
C SER A 34 -7.73 -12.89 -13.23
N VAL A 35 -6.48 -12.46 -13.51
CA VAL A 35 -5.19 -13.20 -13.83
C VAL A 35 -4.05 -12.27 -14.34
N ALA A 36 -2.83 -12.05 -13.79
CA ALA A 36 -1.98 -12.55 -12.69
C ALA A 36 -2.55 -12.51 -11.25
N GLY A 37 -3.18 -13.62 -10.90
CA GLY A 37 -4.22 -13.65 -9.88
C GLY A 37 -3.81 -13.07 -8.55
N SER A 38 -4.80 -12.56 -7.84
CA SER A 38 -4.64 -12.20 -6.44
C SER A 38 -3.94 -13.34 -5.72
N LEU A 39 -3.12 -13.03 -4.73
CA LEU A 39 -2.56 -14.04 -3.84
C LEU A 39 -3.66 -14.94 -3.24
N ALA A 40 -4.88 -14.41 -3.09
CA ALA A 40 -6.05 -15.21 -2.72
C ALA A 40 -6.40 -16.31 -3.72
N ASP A 41 -6.27 -16.04 -5.02
CA ASP A 41 -6.52 -17.03 -6.09
C ASP A 41 -5.43 -18.10 -6.14
N ASP A 42 -4.21 -17.73 -5.74
CA ASP A 42 -3.07 -18.66 -5.57
C ASP A 42 -3.17 -19.48 -4.27
N GLY A 43 -4.27 -19.33 -3.51
CA GLY A 43 -4.56 -20.11 -2.30
C GLY A 43 -4.04 -19.50 -1.00
N TRP A 44 -3.48 -18.29 -1.03
CA TRP A 44 -3.08 -17.58 0.18
C TRP A 44 -4.30 -17.02 0.91
N THR A 45 -4.26 -17.03 2.25
CA THR A 45 -5.32 -16.45 3.06
C THR A 45 -4.92 -15.05 3.51
N SER A 46 -5.75 -14.04 3.23
CA SER A 46 -5.52 -12.69 3.75
C SER A 46 -5.85 -12.64 5.25
N ALA A 47 -4.96 -12.02 6.03
CA ALA A 47 -5.22 -11.76 7.44
C ALA A 47 -6.13 -10.54 7.64
N LEU A 48 -6.19 -9.66 6.64
CA LEU A 48 -6.99 -8.45 6.65
C LEU A 48 -7.42 -8.11 5.23
N THR A 49 -8.70 -7.79 5.06
CA THR A 49 -9.20 -7.17 3.82
C THR A 49 -10.13 -6.01 4.17
N LYS A 50 -9.90 -4.84 3.56
CA LYS A 50 -10.70 -3.62 3.78
C LYS A 50 -10.87 -2.85 2.48
N THR A 51 -12.04 -2.25 2.27
CA THR A 51 -12.27 -1.33 1.15
C THR A 51 -11.97 0.11 1.56
N VAL A 52 -11.23 0.80 0.71
CA VAL A 52 -10.86 2.20 0.85
C VAL A 52 -11.49 3.01 -0.27
N ARG A 53 -11.97 4.21 0.06
CA ARG A 53 -12.47 5.19 -0.90
C ARG A 53 -11.79 6.53 -0.69
N ASP A 54 -11.32 7.13 -1.77
CA ASP A 54 -10.91 8.52 -1.80
C ASP A 54 -12.08 9.39 -2.32
N THR A 55 -12.45 10.41 -1.56
CA THR A 55 -13.61 11.25 -1.88
C THR A 55 -13.32 12.27 -2.96
N ASP A 56 -12.05 12.67 -3.09
CA ASP A 56 -11.66 13.79 -3.95
C ASP A 56 -11.51 13.33 -5.40
N SER A 57 -10.86 12.18 -5.60
CA SER A 57 -10.74 11.53 -6.91
C SER A 57 -11.89 10.57 -7.22
N GLY A 58 -12.66 10.16 -6.21
CA GLY A 58 -13.67 9.12 -6.32
C GLY A 58 -13.13 7.70 -6.42
N ALA A 59 -11.81 7.50 -6.34
CA ALA A 59 -11.17 6.20 -6.45
C ALA A 59 -11.59 5.25 -5.33
N ARG A 60 -11.70 3.96 -5.66
CA ARG A 60 -12.13 2.90 -4.74
C ARG A 60 -11.27 1.66 -4.95
N ALA A 61 -10.78 1.08 -3.86
CA ALA A 61 -10.01 -0.15 -3.92
C ALA A 61 -10.28 -1.06 -2.72
N ALA A 62 -10.17 -2.37 -2.93
CA ALA A 62 -10.00 -3.35 -1.88
C ALA A 62 -8.51 -3.50 -1.57
N VAL A 63 -8.15 -3.45 -0.29
CA VAL A 63 -6.79 -3.66 0.19
C VAL A 63 -6.79 -4.95 1.00
N SER A 64 -5.98 -5.92 0.58
CA SER A 64 -5.78 -7.19 1.27
C SER A 64 -4.34 -7.30 1.77
N TYR A 65 -4.14 -7.85 2.96
CA TYR A 65 -2.83 -8.08 3.55
C TYR A 65 -2.57 -9.57 3.76
N PHE A 66 -1.42 -10.04 3.30
CA PHE A 66 -0.94 -11.40 3.38
C PHE A 66 0.37 -11.42 4.17
N PRO A 67 0.36 -11.80 5.46
CA PRO A 67 1.54 -11.69 6.33
C PRO A 67 2.63 -12.72 6.02
N GLU A 68 2.26 -13.85 5.43
CA GLU A 68 3.11 -15.05 5.37
C GLU A 68 3.43 -15.50 3.95
N ILE A 69 3.73 -14.56 3.05
CA ILE A 69 4.18 -14.94 1.71
C ILE A 69 5.57 -15.55 1.82
N VAL A 70 5.62 -16.87 1.64
CA VAL A 70 6.87 -17.63 1.58
C VAL A 70 7.58 -17.25 0.29
N THR A 71 8.77 -16.73 0.45
CA THR A 71 9.72 -16.41 -0.60
C THR A 71 10.91 -17.33 -0.45
N GLY A 72 11.47 -17.78 -1.56
CA GLY A 72 12.64 -18.64 -1.52
C GLY A 72 13.15 -18.97 -2.90
N GLY A 73 14.38 -19.48 -2.97
CA GLY A 73 15.02 -19.81 -4.23
C GLY A 73 16.36 -20.48 -4.06
N GLU A 74 16.92 -20.87 -5.19
CA GLU A 74 18.25 -21.43 -5.31
C GLU A 74 18.99 -20.65 -6.40
N GLU A 75 20.18 -20.14 -6.08
CA GLU A 75 21.09 -19.57 -7.06
C GLU A 75 22.33 -20.46 -7.16
N ARG A 76 22.73 -20.77 -8.40
CA ARG A 76 23.93 -21.56 -8.68
C ARG A 76 25.01 -20.66 -9.23
N PHE A 77 26.20 -20.76 -8.67
CA PHE A 77 27.38 -20.06 -9.17
C PHE A 77 28.55 -21.02 -9.24
N ILE A 78 29.39 -20.80 -10.25
CA ILE A 78 30.64 -21.53 -10.42
C ILE A 78 31.74 -20.65 -9.82
N ASP A 79 32.49 -21.20 -8.88
CA ASP A 79 33.60 -20.48 -8.25
C ASP A 79 34.82 -20.40 -9.19
N GLU A 80 35.88 -19.73 -8.71
CA GLU A 80 37.12 -19.54 -9.48
C GLU A 80 37.86 -20.87 -9.76
N ASN A 81 37.54 -21.94 -9.02
CA ASN A 81 38.10 -23.27 -9.16
C ASN A 81 37.27 -24.18 -10.08
N GLY A 82 36.14 -23.69 -10.60
CA GLY A 82 35.22 -24.47 -11.42
C GLY A 82 34.27 -25.35 -10.59
N GLU A 83 34.19 -25.15 -9.28
CA GLU A 83 33.26 -25.86 -8.39
C GLU A 83 31.89 -25.18 -8.39
N GLU A 84 30.81 -25.97 -8.48
CA GLU A 84 29.44 -25.47 -8.40
C GLU A 84 29.05 -25.29 -6.92
N ALA A 85 28.73 -24.06 -6.54
CA ALA A 85 28.13 -23.73 -5.26
C ALA A 85 26.65 -23.35 -5.45
N ARG A 86 25.83 -23.73 -4.46
CA ARG A 86 24.39 -23.44 -4.44
C ARG A 86 24.05 -22.63 -3.22
N LEU A 87 23.41 -21.48 -3.43
CA LEU A 87 22.85 -20.67 -2.37
C LEU A 87 21.34 -20.92 -2.33
N HIS A 88 20.87 -21.51 -1.24
CA HIS A 88 19.45 -21.61 -0.92
C HIS A 88 19.06 -20.49 0.02
N TRP A 89 17.93 -19.86 -0.21
CA TRP A 89 17.31 -18.96 0.75
C TRP A 89 15.83 -19.27 0.87
N ASP A 90 15.33 -19.15 2.09
CA ASP A 90 13.92 -19.14 2.43
C ASP A 90 13.67 -17.90 3.31
N GLY A 91 12.56 -17.22 3.09
CA GLY A 91 12.17 -16.02 3.81
C GLY A 91 10.66 -15.83 3.79
N VAL A 92 10.12 -15.17 4.81
CA VAL A 92 8.71 -14.83 4.88
C VAL A 92 8.58 -13.31 4.81
N LYS A 93 7.64 -12.81 4.01
CA LYS A 93 7.34 -11.38 3.92
C LYS A 93 5.85 -11.11 3.93
N GLY A 94 5.49 -9.93 4.45
CA GLY A 94 4.17 -9.34 4.31
C GLY A 94 4.01 -8.72 2.92
N VAL A 95 2.85 -8.93 2.31
CA VAL A 95 2.46 -8.34 1.03
C VAL A 95 1.08 -7.73 1.13
N PHE A 96 0.94 -6.50 0.66
CA PHE A 96 -0.35 -5.88 0.40
C PHE A 96 -0.74 -6.02 -1.07
N GLU A 97 -1.99 -6.39 -1.31
CA GLU A 97 -2.63 -6.24 -2.61
C GLU A 97 -3.65 -5.12 -2.56
N VAL A 98 -3.63 -4.24 -3.57
CA VAL A 98 -4.57 -3.14 -3.74
C VAL A 98 -5.26 -3.31 -5.09
N GLU A 99 -6.52 -3.73 -5.05
CA GLU A 99 -7.36 -3.99 -6.21
C GLU A 99 -8.38 -2.86 -6.40
N PHE A 100 -8.31 -2.16 -7.53
CA PHE A 100 -9.27 -1.12 -7.88
C PHE A 100 -10.62 -1.74 -8.27
N ILE A 101 -11.68 -1.36 -7.56
CA ILE A 101 -13.04 -1.88 -7.78
C ILE A 101 -13.66 -1.33 -9.08
N GLU A 102 -13.22 -0.16 -9.49
CA GLU A 102 -13.59 0.48 -10.76
C GLU A 102 -12.31 1.05 -11.38
N ALA A 103 -12.27 1.15 -12.72
CA ALA A 103 -11.13 1.75 -13.41
C ALA A 103 -10.91 3.18 -12.89
N SER A 104 -9.87 3.36 -12.06
CA SER A 104 -9.54 4.67 -11.54
C SER A 104 -9.06 5.51 -12.71
N GLY A 105 -9.79 6.56 -13.08
CA GLY A 105 -9.34 7.57 -14.05
C GLY A 105 -8.14 8.39 -13.56
N LEU A 106 -7.40 7.89 -12.57
CA LEU A 106 -6.23 8.50 -11.97
C LEU A 106 -5.06 8.47 -12.94
N ALA A 107 -4.25 9.53 -12.91
CA ALA A 107 -2.95 9.51 -13.56
C ALA A 107 -2.01 8.54 -12.82
N PRO A 108 -1.00 7.96 -13.48
CA PRO A 108 -0.11 6.97 -12.86
C PRO A 108 0.53 7.41 -11.54
N ALA A 109 0.94 8.67 -11.44
CA ALA A 109 1.52 9.21 -10.20
C ALA A 109 0.48 9.26 -9.05
N ASP A 110 -0.76 9.63 -9.36
CA ASP A 110 -1.85 9.69 -8.39
C ASP A 110 -2.29 8.28 -7.97
N THR A 111 -2.24 7.31 -8.88
CA THR A 111 -2.48 5.90 -8.57
C THR A 111 -1.48 5.39 -7.53
N LEU A 112 -0.19 5.69 -7.69
CA LEU A 112 0.84 5.29 -6.72
C LEU A 112 0.63 5.95 -5.35
N LEU A 113 0.26 7.23 -5.32
CA LEU A 113 -0.07 7.94 -4.09
C LEU A 113 -1.31 7.34 -3.42
N PHE A 114 -2.35 7.04 -4.19
CA PHE A 114 -3.56 6.41 -3.69
C PHE A 114 -3.27 5.02 -3.10
N VAL A 115 -2.51 4.15 -3.79
CA VAL A 115 -2.15 2.81 -3.30
C VAL A 115 -1.47 2.90 -1.93
N ARG A 116 -0.48 3.79 -1.78
CA ARG A 116 0.22 4.00 -0.51
C ARG A 116 -0.68 4.58 0.58
N GLY A 117 -1.52 5.54 0.23
CA GLY A 117 -2.51 6.12 1.13
C GLY A 117 -3.53 5.08 1.61
N ALA A 118 -3.98 4.20 0.73
CA ALA A 118 -4.91 3.13 1.04
C ALA A 118 -4.32 2.10 2.02
N ILE A 119 -3.06 1.71 1.83
CA ILE A 119 -2.33 0.85 2.77
C ILE A 119 -2.24 1.52 4.15
N THR A 120 -1.83 2.79 4.20
CA THR A 120 -1.71 3.55 5.46
C THR A 120 -3.07 3.68 6.18
N ALA A 121 -4.16 3.84 5.43
CA ALA A 121 -5.51 3.90 6.00
C ALA A 121 -5.98 2.55 6.57
N VAL A 122 -5.56 1.43 5.97
CA VAL A 122 -5.95 0.08 6.36
C VAL A 122 -5.10 -0.46 7.52
N CYS A 123 -3.81 -0.16 7.51
CA CYS A 123 -2.85 -0.48 8.55
C CYS A 123 -2.07 0.78 9.00
N PRO A 124 -2.62 1.59 9.92
CA PRO A 124 -1.97 2.82 10.40
C PRO A 124 -0.64 2.60 11.13
N SER A 125 -0.32 1.36 11.51
CA SER A 125 0.98 1.00 12.09
C SER A 125 2.09 0.84 11.04
N VAL A 126 1.75 0.85 9.74
CA VAL A 126 2.75 0.92 8.67
C VAL A 126 3.42 2.29 8.73
N ASP A 127 4.75 2.31 8.71
CA ASP A 127 5.51 3.54 8.56
C ASP A 127 5.32 4.11 7.14
N ALA A 128 4.60 5.23 7.04
CA ALA A 128 4.30 5.88 5.77
C ALA A 128 5.56 6.38 5.05
N ASP A 129 6.60 6.77 5.78
CA ASP A 129 7.87 7.20 5.20
C ASP A 129 8.62 6.00 4.63
N ALA A 130 8.62 4.86 5.34
CA ALA A 130 9.17 3.62 4.81
C ALA A 130 8.45 3.18 3.52
N LEU A 131 7.11 3.26 3.50
CA LEU A 131 6.28 2.90 2.36
C LEU A 131 6.55 3.75 1.11
N SER A 132 7.02 4.99 1.28
CA SER A 132 7.40 5.87 0.16
C SER A 132 8.58 5.34 -0.66
N GLY A 133 9.49 4.61 -0.02
CA GLY A 133 10.64 3.96 -0.65
C GLY A 133 10.36 2.55 -1.19
N VAL A 134 9.24 1.95 -0.78
CA VAL A 134 8.83 0.62 -1.25
C VAL A 134 8.33 0.72 -2.69
N ARG A 135 8.75 -0.25 -3.50
CA ARG A 135 8.29 -0.42 -4.88
C ARG A 135 6.83 -0.87 -4.87
N VAL A 136 6.00 -0.17 -5.63
CA VAL A 136 4.65 -0.61 -5.97
C VAL A 136 4.72 -1.34 -7.30
N GLU A 137 4.38 -2.62 -7.30
CA GLU A 137 4.41 -3.46 -8.49
C GLU A 137 3.01 -3.54 -9.09
N HIS A 138 2.91 -3.38 -10.40
CA HIS A 138 1.65 -3.58 -11.11
C HIS A 138 1.54 -5.06 -11.48
N ALA A 139 0.69 -5.80 -10.78
CA ALA A 139 0.51 -7.24 -10.99
C ALA A 139 -0.43 -7.51 -12.17
N GLU A 140 -1.55 -6.78 -12.22
CA GLU A 140 -2.59 -6.88 -13.25
C GLU A 140 -3.29 -5.54 -13.49
N PRO A 141 -4.08 -5.40 -14.57
CA PRO A 141 -4.99 -4.26 -14.72
C PRO A 141 -5.84 -4.02 -13.46
N GLY A 142 -5.50 -2.97 -12.72
CA GLY A 142 -6.20 -2.59 -11.50
C GLY A 142 -5.72 -3.27 -10.22
N LEU A 143 -4.74 -4.19 -10.28
CA LEU A 143 -4.15 -4.85 -9.12
C LEU A 143 -2.70 -4.43 -8.92
N TYR A 144 -2.41 -3.94 -7.71
CA TYR A 144 -1.07 -3.51 -7.31
C TYR A 144 -0.59 -4.32 -6.11
N ARG A 145 0.69 -4.66 -6.10
CA ARG A 145 1.38 -5.35 -4.99
C ARG A 145 2.40 -4.44 -4.34
N VAL A 146 2.46 -4.50 -3.02
CA VAL A 146 3.41 -3.72 -2.21
C VAL A 146 3.98 -4.61 -1.13
N ASP A 147 5.30 -4.80 -1.16
CA ASP A 147 6.05 -5.53 -0.15
C ASP A 147 6.23 -4.66 1.11
N ALA A 148 5.33 -4.82 2.07
CA ALA A 148 5.36 -4.09 3.33
C ALA A 148 4.74 -4.91 4.45
N GLN A 149 5.23 -4.70 5.67
CA GLN A 149 4.75 -5.36 6.88
C GLN A 149 3.63 -4.55 7.53
N CYS A 150 2.67 -5.20 8.18
CA CYS A 150 1.64 -4.56 8.99
C CYS A 150 1.86 -4.93 10.47
N PRO A 151 2.64 -4.14 11.24
CA PRO A 151 3.10 -4.56 12.57
C PRO A 151 1.98 -4.97 13.53
N ALA A 152 0.82 -4.33 13.46
CA ALA A 152 -0.33 -4.66 14.30
C ALA A 152 -0.88 -6.08 14.03
N VAL A 153 -0.80 -6.57 12.79
CA VAL A 153 -1.25 -7.92 12.40
C VAL A 153 -0.11 -8.92 12.61
N ASP A 154 1.12 -8.55 12.25
CA ASP A 154 2.26 -9.46 12.33
C ASP A 154 2.61 -9.81 13.78
N ALA A 155 2.47 -8.86 14.72
CA ALA A 155 2.81 -9.07 16.13
C ALA A 155 1.96 -10.15 16.82
N GLU A 156 0.76 -10.46 16.33
CA GLU A 156 -0.10 -11.51 16.89
C GLU A 156 0.43 -12.92 16.64
N TRP A 157 1.34 -13.09 15.66
CA TRP A 157 1.91 -14.39 15.28
C TRP A 157 3.24 -14.72 15.98
N TRP A 158 3.89 -13.73 16.60
CA TRP A 158 5.17 -13.91 17.29
C TRP A 158 5.03 -14.18 18.81
N GLN A 159 3.82 -14.51 19.29
CA GLN A 159 3.55 -14.94 20.68
C GLN A 159 3.32 -16.45 20.77
#